data_AF-A0A2V9Q1F8-F1
#
_entry.id   AF-A0A2V9Q1F8-F1
#
_cell.length_a   1.000
_cell.length_b   1.000
_cell.length_c   1.000
_cell.angle_alpha   90.00
_cell.angle_beta   90.00
_cell.angle_gamma   90.00
#
_symmetry.space_group_name_H-M   'P 1'
#
loop_
_entity.id
_entity.type
_entity.pdbx_description
1 polymer ?
#
loop_
_entity_poly.entity_id
_entity_poly.type
_entity_poly.pdbx_seq_one_letter_code
_entity_poly.pdbx_strand_id
1 'polypeptide(L)' 'EDGKPLKSGCLDAGYPLPGKVRQAQFALPQGTKWQGLRLRAEIEVKGMRYPVRWACHQKLNEDGSLTLRANGRHAS' A
#
# COMPACT_ATOMS: atom_id res chain seq x y z
N GLU A 1 -3.19 -6.02 15.94
CA GLU A 1 -3.82 -6.90 14.95
C GLU A 1 -2.75 -7.69 14.18
N ASP A 2 -2.50 -8.90 14.69
CA ASP A 2 -2.00 -10.19 14.15
C ASP A 2 -1.34 -10.36 12.76
N GLY A 3 -0.98 -9.32 12.02
CA GLY A 3 -0.23 -9.49 10.76
C GLY A 3 -0.99 -10.25 9.66
N LYS A 4 -2.29 -10.50 9.84
CA LYS A 4 -3.14 -11.07 8.79
C LYS A 4 -3.40 -10.01 7.72
N PRO A 5 -3.16 -10.32 6.43
CA PRO A 5 -3.41 -9.38 5.35
C PRO A 5 -4.90 -9.02 5.31
N LEU A 6 -5.22 -7.73 5.46
CA LEU A 6 -6.60 -7.23 5.41
C LEU A 6 -7.19 -7.29 3.99
N LYS A 7 -6.35 -7.06 2.97
CA LYS A 7 -6.68 -7.16 1.55
C LYS A 7 -5.46 -7.55 0.72
N SER A 8 -5.73 -8.25 -0.39
CA SER A 8 -4.79 -8.53 -1.47
C SER A 8 -5.41 -8.12 -2.81
N GLY A 9 -4.56 -7.93 -3.81
CA GLY A 9 -4.97 -7.63 -5.18
C GLY A 9 -3.90 -8.13 -6.16
N CYS A 10 -4.23 -8.13 -7.45
CA CYS A 10 -3.30 -8.48 -8.51
C CYS A 10 -3.11 -7.32 -9.49
N LEU A 11 -1.96 -7.29 -10.16
CA LEU A 11 -1.76 -6.50 -11.36
C LEU A 11 -1.92 -7.43 -12.56
N ASP A 12 -2.38 -6.89 -13.69
CA ASP A 12 -2.51 -7.65 -14.92
C ASP A 12 -1.12 -8.07 -15.42
N ALA A 13 -1.03 -9.26 -16.00
CA ALA A 13 0.22 -9.76 -16.56
C ALA A 13 0.76 -8.76 -17.61
N GLY A 14 2.07 -8.52 -17.58
CA GLY A 14 2.72 -7.55 -18.47
C GLY A 14 2.61 -6.09 -18.04
N TYR A 15 1.98 -5.80 -16.89
CA TYR A 15 1.92 -4.46 -16.31
C TYR A 15 2.67 -4.35 -14.96
N PRO A 16 3.15 -3.14 -14.59
CA PRO A 16 3.19 -1.94 -15.43
C PRO A 16 4.13 -2.12 -16.63
N LEU A 17 3.82 -1.45 -17.75
CA LEU A 17 4.72 -1.42 -18.90
C LEU A 17 6.08 -0.83 -18.50
N PRO A 18 7.19 -1.22 -19.14
CA PRO A 18 8.51 -0.64 -18.87
C PRO A 18 8.47 0.89 -18.89
N GLY A 19 8.97 1.52 -17.82
CA GLY A 19 8.99 2.97 -17.66
C GLY A 19 7.64 3.63 -17.42
N LYS A 20 6.57 2.87 -17.18
CA LYS A 20 5.23 3.39 -16.86
C LYS A 20 4.85 3.13 -15.41
N VAL A 21 3.97 3.99 -14.89
CA VAL A 21 3.38 3.84 -13.56
C VAL A 21 1.97 3.26 -13.74
N ARG A 22 1.58 2.34 -12.85
CA ARG A 22 0.20 1.86 -12.76
C ARG A 22 -0.36 2.16 -11.38
N GLN A 23 -1.52 2.80 -11.35
CA GLN A 23 -2.26 3.00 -10.12
C GLN A 23 -2.98 1.71 -9.73
N ALA A 24 -2.88 1.33 -8.46
CA ALA A 24 -3.68 0.28 -7.84
C ALA A 24 -4.57 0.90 -6.77
N GLN A 25 -5.72 0.28 -6.50
CA GLN A 25 -6.64 0.71 -5.47
C GLN A 25 -6.91 -0.44 -4.50
N PHE A 26 -6.85 -0.14 -3.20
CA PHE A 26 -7.24 -1.06 -2.15
C PHE A 26 -8.57 -0.57 -1.57
N ALA A 27 -9.67 -1.17 -2.03
CA ALA A 27 -10.98 -0.84 -1.50
C ALA A 27 -11.10 -1.34 -0.06
N LEU A 28 -11.31 -0.41 0.87
CA LEU A 28 -11.61 -0.72 2.26
C LEU A 28 -13.11 -0.95 2.44
N PRO A 29 -13.54 -1.86 3.33
CA PRO A 29 -14.94 -2.01 3.68
C PRO A 29 -15.57 -0.68 4.12
N GLN A 30 -16.85 -0.49 3.82
CA GLN A 30 -17.58 0.71 4.24
C GLN A 30 -17.51 0.88 5.76
N GLY A 31 -17.28 2.12 6.22
CA GLY A 31 -17.15 2.43 7.65
C GLY A 31 -15.78 2.13 8.26
N THR A 32 -14.81 1.63 7.48
CA THR A 32 -13.43 1.43 7.96
C THR A 32 -12.82 2.77 8.39
N LYS A 33 -12.45 2.87 9.66
CA LYS A 33 -11.62 3.98 10.19
C LYS A 33 -10.20 3.81 9.67
N TRP A 34 -9.92 4.41 8.52
CA TRP A 34 -8.66 4.17 7.81
C TRP A 34 -7.48 4.98 8.36
N GLN A 35 -7.74 6.10 9.03
CA GLN A 35 -6.70 6.90 9.66
C GLN A 35 -6.04 6.12 10.80
N GLY A 36 -4.71 6.04 10.79
CA GLY A 36 -3.93 5.26 11.75
C GLY A 36 -3.71 3.80 11.34
N LEU A 37 -4.36 3.31 10.27
CA LEU A 37 -4.08 1.96 9.77
C LEU A 37 -2.64 1.86 9.25
N ARG A 38 -2.02 0.70 9.47
CA ARG A 38 -0.68 0.37 8.97
C ARG A 38 -0.83 -0.38 7.65
N LEU A 39 -0.30 0.20 6.58
CA LEU A 39 -0.27 -0.39 5.26
C LEU A 39 1.08 -1.09 5.03
N ARG A 40 1.03 -2.39 4.76
CA ARG A 40 2.15 -3.22 4.29
C ARG A 40 1.76 -3.86 2.96
N ALA A 41 2.71 -3.95 2.03
CA ALA A 41 2.48 -4.56 0.74
C ALA A 41 3.70 -5.40 0.32
N GLU A 42 3.41 -6.48 -0.41
CA GLU A 42 4.39 -7.38 -1.01
C GLU A 42 3.99 -7.60 -2.47
N ILE A 43 4.97 -7.71 -3.36
CA ILE A 43 4.77 -8.03 -4.78
C ILE A 43 5.30 -9.43 -5.00
N GLU A 44 4.46 -10.29 -5.57
CA GLU A 44 4.85 -11.63 -5.97
C GLU A 44 5.29 -11.64 -7.45
N VAL A 45 6.49 -12.13 -7.71
CA VAL A 45 7.06 -12.29 -9.06
C VAL A 45 7.61 -13.70 -9.18
N LYS A 46 7.05 -14.49 -10.10
CA LYS A 46 7.46 -15.89 -10.34
C LYS A 46 7.54 -16.72 -9.05
N GLY A 47 6.57 -16.56 -8.14
CA GLY A 47 6.50 -17.27 -6.86
C GLY A 47 7.36 -16.70 -5.73
N MET A 48 8.17 -15.67 -5.98
CA MET A 48 8.95 -14.97 -4.94
C MET A 48 8.25 -13.68 -4.51
N ARG A 49 8.18 -13.42 -3.20
CA ARG A 49 7.59 -12.19 -2.65
C ARG A 49 8.66 -11.20 -2.23
N TYR A 50 8.49 -9.96 -2.69
CA TYR A 50 9.37 -8.85 -2.35
C TYR A 50 8.58 -7.76 -1.62
N PRO A 51 9.10 -7.22 -0.51
CA PRO A 51 8.44 -6.12 0.18
C PRO A 51 8.44 -4.87 -0.70
N VAL A 52 7.31 -4.16 -0.73
CA VAL A 52 7.19 -2.87 -1.41
C VAL A 52 8.01 -1.82 -0.67
N ARG A 53 8.79 -1.03 -1.43
CA ARG A 53 9.41 0.20 -0.92
C ARG A 53 8.50 1.38 -1.23
N TRP A 54 8.06 2.08 -0.20
CA TRP A 54 7.20 3.25 -0.36
C TRP A 54 8.00 4.45 -0.88
N ALA A 55 7.54 5.03 -1.99
CA ALA A 55 8.03 6.32 -2.47
C ALA A 55 7.16 7.45 -1.90
N CYS A 56 7.34 7.76 -0.62
CA CYS A 56 6.59 8.81 0.08
C CYS A 56 7.50 9.66 0.98
N HIS A 57 7.04 10.85 1.36
CA HIS A 57 7.76 11.73 2.28
C HIS A 57 7.61 11.30 3.75
N GLN A 58 6.54 10.58 4.07
CA GLN A 58 6.26 10.07 5.40
C GLN A 58 7.35 9.09 5.85
N LYS A 59 7.81 9.23 7.09
CA LYS A 59 8.68 8.22 7.72
C LYS A 59 7.91 6.91 7.89
N LEU A 60 8.55 5.81 7.51
CA LEU A 60 8.02 4.46 7.68
C LEU A 60 8.18 3.98 9.12
N ASN A 61 7.35 3.00 9.50
CA ASN A 61 7.52 2.25 10.75
C ASN A 61 8.77 1.36 10.66
N GLU A 62 9.27 0.85 11.80
CA GLU A 62 10.47 -0.01 11.86
C GLU A 62 10.35 -1.29 11.01
N ASP A 63 9.13 -1.79 10.83
CA ASP A 63 8.84 -2.95 9.98
C ASP A 63 8.58 -2.61 8.50
N GLY A 64 8.83 -1.35 8.09
CA GLY A 64 8.64 -0.88 6.72
C GLY A 64 7.20 -0.57 6.32
N SER A 65 6.22 -0.70 7.23
CA SER A 65 4.84 -0.31 6.96
C SER A 65 4.66 1.21 6.95
N LEU A 66 3.66 1.70 6.21
CA LEU A 66 3.25 3.10 6.15
C LEU A 66 1.98 3.32 6.99
N THR A 67 2.02 4.25 7.94
CA THR A 67 0.81 4.63 8.70
C THR A 67 -0.01 5.64 7.91
N LEU A 68 -1.27 5.29 7.60
CA LEU A 68 -2.17 6.12 6.81
C LEU A 68 -2.67 7.32 7.61
N ARG A 69 -2.66 8.49 6.96
CA ARG A 69 -3.19 9.75 7.50
C ARG A 69 -3.73 10.61 6.37
N ALA A 70 -4.57 11.59 6.69
CA ALA A 70 -5.03 12.58 5.71
C ALA A 70 -3.83 13.31 5.10
N ASN A 71 -3.88 13.51 3.78
CA ASN A 71 -2.94 14.40 3.11
C ASN A 71 -3.20 15.82 3.63
N GLY A 72 -2.20 16.42 4.28
CA GLY A 72 -2.33 17.74 4.89
C GLY A 72 -2.41 18.83 3.83
N ARG A 73 -3.62 19.12 3.34
CA ARG A 73 -4.04 20.42 2.77
C ARG A 73 -5.54 20.63 2.98
N HIS A 74 -5.94 20.77 4.24
CA HIS A 74 -7.11 21.56 4.61
C HIS A 74 -6.70 22.44 5.77
N ALA A 75 -5.97 23.51 5.45
CA ALA A 75 -6.00 24.73 6.25
C ALA A 75 -6.95 25.67 5.50
N SER A 76 -8.18 25.76 5.99
CA SER A 76 -9.14 26.82 5.74
C SER A 76 -9.92 27.01 7.02
#